data_AF-A0A838JK47-F1
#
_entry.id   AF-A0A838JK47-F1
#
_cell.length_a   1.000
_cell.length_b   1.000
_cell.length_c   1.000
_cell.angle_alpha   90.00
_cell.angle_beta   90.00
_cell.angle_gamma   90.00
#
_symmetry.space_group_name_H-M   'P 1'
#
loop_
_entity.id
_entity.type
_entity.pdbx_description
1 polymer ?
#
loop_
_entity_poly.entity_id
_entity_poly.type
_entity_poly.pdbx_seq_one_letter_code
_entity_poly.pdbx_strand_id
1 'polypeptide(L)'
;RHTAVIPIAGDQITNDIAMALRTPTKDAEDLKITHGCALRQLAEPAQMIEVPGVGERGARQLSRQTLAEVIEPRVEELYTLIQAELRRSGFEELLSSGIVLTGGSSVMAGMVELGEEVFHLPVRLGVPHYVGGLAEVMRNPRYSTGLGLLLAGFDQHKRDHLVRMQTGGLKQLIEKMKSWFSGNF
;
A
#
# COMPACT_ATOMS: atom_id res chain seq x y z
N ARG A 1 -2.96 4.58 19.24
CA ARG A 1 -2.32 4.37 17.92
C ARG A 1 -1.85 2.92 17.88
N HIS A 2 -2.33 2.14 16.92
CA HIS A 2 -1.95 0.73 16.74
C HIS A 2 -1.26 0.55 15.40
N THR A 3 -0.25 -0.31 15.35
CA THR A 3 0.42 -0.71 14.11
C THR A 3 0.83 -2.15 14.24
N ALA A 4 0.48 -2.95 13.24
CA ALA A 4 0.79 -4.37 13.17
C ALA A 4 1.27 -4.71 11.76
N VAL A 5 2.00 -5.82 11.65
CA VAL A 5 2.47 -6.37 10.38
C VAL A 5 1.99 -7.81 10.29
N ILE A 6 1.25 -8.11 9.23
CA ILE A 6 0.88 -9.47 8.84
C ILE A 6 1.90 -9.89 7.78
N PRO A 7 2.72 -10.94 8.01
CA PRO A 7 3.89 -11.25 7.17
C PRO A 7 3.51 -12.00 5.86
N ILE A 8 2.42 -11.59 5.20
CA ILE A 8 1.94 -12.12 3.92
C ILE A 8 1.32 -10.99 3.10
N ALA A 9 1.51 -11.00 1.78
CA ALA A 9 1.01 -9.95 0.90
C ALA A 9 0.77 -10.47 -0.53
N GLY A 10 1.03 -9.63 -1.55
CA GLY A 10 0.79 -9.96 -2.95
C GLY A 10 1.70 -11.02 -3.55
N ASP A 11 2.78 -11.41 -2.87
CA ASP A 11 3.65 -12.53 -3.23
C ASP A 11 2.95 -13.88 -3.03
N GLN A 12 2.13 -14.01 -1.99
CA GLN A 12 1.27 -15.18 -1.78
C GLN A 12 0.26 -15.34 -2.92
N ILE A 13 -0.33 -14.25 -3.41
CA ILE A 13 -1.21 -14.28 -4.60
C ILE A 13 -0.45 -14.86 -5.80
N THR A 14 0.78 -14.41 -6.04
CA THR A 14 1.61 -14.91 -7.15
C THR A 14 1.93 -16.39 -7.01
N ASN A 15 2.25 -16.83 -5.78
CA ASN A 15 2.54 -18.24 -5.52
C ASN A 15 1.32 -19.13 -5.76
N ASP A 16 0.13 -18.70 -5.33
CA ASP A 16 -1.11 -19.43 -5.57
C ASP A 16 -1.43 -19.53 -7.07
N ILE A 17 -1.25 -18.44 -7.82
CA ILE A 17 -1.38 -18.44 -9.30
C ILE A 17 -0.38 -19.43 -9.92
N ALA A 18 0.89 -19.36 -9.53
CA ALA A 18 1.92 -20.23 -10.06
C ALA A 18 1.61 -21.72 -9.82
N MET A 19 1.17 -22.05 -8.60
CA MET A 19 0.81 -23.41 -8.21
C MET A 19 -0.46 -23.91 -8.90
N ALA A 20 -1.54 -23.13 -8.86
CA ALA A 20 -2.83 -23.51 -9.43
C ALA A 20 -2.78 -23.63 -10.95
N LEU A 21 -2.12 -22.66 -11.61
CA LEU A 21 -2.03 -22.63 -13.06
C LEU A 21 -0.84 -23.40 -13.61
N ARG A 22 0.06 -23.88 -12.76
CA ARG A 22 1.30 -24.60 -13.14
C ARG A 22 2.09 -23.81 -14.18
N THR A 23 2.31 -22.53 -13.89
CA THR A 23 3.06 -21.55 -14.70
C THR A 23 4.28 -21.06 -13.90
N PRO A 24 5.39 -20.67 -14.55
CA PRO A 24 6.54 -20.11 -13.83
C PRO A 24 6.15 -18.89 -12.98
N THR A 25 6.82 -18.69 -11.84
CA THR A 25 6.50 -17.61 -10.89
C THR A 25 6.56 -16.21 -11.52
N LYS A 26 7.48 -16.01 -12.47
CA LYS A 26 7.57 -14.73 -13.20
C LYS A 26 6.32 -14.49 -14.04
N ASP A 27 5.88 -15.50 -14.79
CA ASP A 27 4.68 -15.40 -15.61
C ASP A 27 3.42 -15.29 -14.74
N ALA A 28 3.39 -15.93 -13.57
CA ALA A 28 2.33 -15.75 -12.59
C ALA A 28 2.23 -14.30 -12.07
N GLU A 29 3.38 -13.65 -11.83
CA GLU A 29 3.41 -12.23 -11.44
C GLU A 29 2.89 -11.35 -12.57
N ASP A 30 3.30 -11.62 -13.80
CA ASP A 30 2.85 -10.88 -14.98
C ASP A 30 1.33 -11.04 -15.16
N LEU A 31 0.81 -12.26 -15.08
CA LEU A 31 -0.63 -12.55 -15.12
C LEU A 31 -1.40 -11.82 -13.99
N LYS A 32 -0.86 -11.80 -12.77
CA LYS A 32 -1.44 -11.08 -11.63
C LYS A 32 -1.53 -9.57 -11.91
N ILE A 33 -0.47 -8.98 -12.46
CA ILE A 33 -0.40 -7.54 -12.73
C ILE A 33 -1.33 -7.15 -13.89
N THR A 34 -1.35 -7.94 -14.97
CA THR A 34 -2.07 -7.57 -16.21
C THR A 34 -3.53 -7.99 -16.23
N HIS A 35 -3.86 -9.13 -15.63
CA HIS A 35 -5.19 -9.75 -15.72
C HIS A 35 -5.86 -10.01 -14.37
N GLY A 36 -5.14 -9.82 -13.26
CA GLY A 36 -5.63 -10.10 -11.92
C GLY A 36 -6.94 -9.37 -11.60
N CYS A 37 -7.81 -10.07 -10.88
CA CYS A 37 -9.04 -9.53 -10.32
C CYS A 37 -9.30 -10.21 -8.99
N ALA A 38 -9.43 -9.41 -7.93
CA ALA A 38 -9.67 -9.88 -6.57
C ALA A 38 -11.12 -10.27 -6.33
N LEU A 39 -12.07 -9.76 -7.13
CA LEU A 39 -13.48 -10.14 -7.05
C LEU A 39 -13.93 -10.76 -8.38
N ARG A 40 -14.10 -12.07 -8.40
CA ARG A 40 -14.49 -12.91 -9.55
C ARG A 40 -15.72 -12.39 -10.28
N GLN A 41 -16.67 -11.79 -9.56
CA GLN A 41 -17.89 -11.25 -10.14
C GLN A 41 -17.61 -10.09 -11.14
N LEU A 42 -16.47 -9.42 -10.99
CA LEU A 42 -16.02 -8.34 -11.87
C LEU A 42 -15.13 -8.84 -13.02
N ALA A 43 -14.75 -10.11 -13.02
CA ALA A 43 -13.93 -10.70 -14.07
C ALA A 43 -14.82 -11.19 -15.22
N GLU A 44 -14.57 -10.68 -16.43
CA GLU A 44 -15.32 -11.07 -17.63
C GLU A 44 -15.07 -12.53 -18.01
N PRO A 45 -16.09 -13.42 -18.01
CA PRO A 45 -15.92 -14.83 -18.32
C PRO A 45 -15.50 -15.10 -19.77
N ALA A 46 -15.89 -14.22 -20.69
CA ALA A 46 -15.57 -14.32 -22.12
C ALA A 46 -14.13 -13.87 -22.44
N GLN A 47 -13.48 -13.15 -21.53
CA GLN A 47 -12.10 -12.70 -21.72
C GLN A 47 -11.15 -13.87 -21.52
N MET A 48 -10.52 -14.33 -22.59
CA MET A 48 -9.50 -15.39 -22.55
C MET A 48 -8.11 -14.79 -22.35
N ILE A 49 -7.29 -15.48 -21.58
CA ILE A 49 -5.90 -15.14 -21.29
C ILE A 49 -4.99 -16.33 -21.58
N GLU A 50 -3.83 -16.04 -22.16
CA GLU A 50 -2.80 -17.03 -22.42
C GLU A 50 -1.94 -17.23 -21.18
N VAL A 51 -1.77 -18.49 -20.78
CA VAL A 51 -0.99 -18.88 -19.61
C VAL A 51 0.17 -19.77 -20.05
N PRO A 52 1.42 -19.32 -19.87
CA PRO A 52 2.60 -20.12 -20.16
C PRO A 52 2.62 -21.45 -19.39
N GLY A 53 3.09 -22.49 -20.05
CA GLY A 53 3.31 -23.79 -19.41
C GLY A 53 4.67 -23.89 -18.74
N VAL A 54 4.85 -24.90 -17.89
CA VAL A 54 6.15 -25.26 -17.29
C VAL A 54 6.76 -26.47 -18.02
N GLY A 55 8.05 -26.40 -18.32
CA GLY A 55 8.80 -27.49 -18.96
C GLY A 55 8.42 -27.66 -20.43
N GLU A 56 8.08 -28.89 -20.83
CA GLU A 56 7.66 -29.21 -22.20
C GLU A 56 6.17 -28.91 -22.46
N ARG A 57 5.44 -28.38 -21.47
CA ARG A 57 4.04 -27.99 -21.64
C ARG A 57 3.97 -26.66 -22.38
N GLY A 58 3.26 -26.65 -23.51
CA GLY A 58 2.95 -25.42 -24.23
C GLY A 58 2.02 -24.48 -23.45
N ALA A 59 1.88 -23.26 -23.96
CA ALA A 59 0.91 -22.29 -23.44
C ALA A 59 -0.53 -22.80 -23.63
N ARG A 60 -1.42 -22.38 -22.74
CA ARG A 60 -2.85 -22.71 -22.77
C ARG A 60 -3.70 -21.47 -22.56
N GLN A 61 -4.90 -21.49 -23.13
CA GLN A 61 -5.90 -20.43 -22.92
C GLN A 61 -6.82 -20.79 -21.75
N LEU A 62 -7.08 -19.83 -20.87
CA LEU A 62 -8.11 -19.94 -19.82
C LEU A 62 -8.85 -18.62 -19.65
N SER A 63 -10.04 -18.65 -19.05
CA SER A 63 -10.81 -17.42 -18.84
C SER A 63 -10.18 -16.57 -17.75
N ARG A 64 -10.28 -15.24 -17.85
CA ARG A 64 -9.87 -14.32 -16.77
C ARG A 64 -10.64 -14.61 -15.47
N GLN A 65 -11.88 -15.09 -15.57
CA GLN A 65 -12.65 -15.53 -14.42
C GLN A 65 -11.99 -16.71 -13.68
N THR A 66 -11.41 -17.67 -14.42
CA THR A 66 -10.64 -18.78 -13.82
C THR A 66 -9.38 -18.31 -13.10
N LEU A 67 -8.73 -17.24 -13.57
CA LEU A 67 -7.65 -16.61 -12.81
C LEU A 67 -8.18 -15.96 -11.51
N ALA A 68 -9.32 -15.26 -11.58
CA ALA A 68 -9.95 -14.67 -10.41
C ALA A 68 -10.39 -15.71 -9.36
N GLU A 69 -10.79 -16.92 -9.78
CA GLU A 69 -11.10 -18.05 -8.89
C GLU A 69 -9.90 -18.52 -8.05
N VAL A 70 -8.68 -18.23 -8.49
CA VAL A 70 -7.46 -18.48 -7.70
C VAL A 70 -7.13 -17.29 -6.80
N ILE A 71 -7.35 -16.06 -7.28
CA ILE A 71 -6.96 -14.83 -6.58
C ILE A 71 -7.91 -14.48 -5.44
N GLU A 72 -9.23 -14.54 -5.66
CA GLU A 72 -10.25 -14.09 -4.71
C GLU A 72 -10.09 -14.76 -3.33
N PRO A 73 -9.96 -16.10 -3.21
CA PRO A 73 -9.82 -16.74 -1.90
C PRO A 73 -8.57 -16.30 -1.13
N ARG A 74 -7.46 -16.01 -1.84
CA ARG A 74 -6.23 -15.50 -1.20
C ARG A 74 -6.42 -14.08 -0.69
N VAL A 75 -7.08 -13.22 -1.45
CA VAL A 75 -7.33 -11.84 -1.01
C VAL A 75 -8.33 -11.83 0.15
N GLU A 76 -9.35 -12.68 0.11
CA GLU A 76 -10.31 -12.88 1.20
C GLU A 76 -9.61 -13.35 2.48
N GLU A 77 -8.66 -14.29 2.38
CA GLU A 77 -7.84 -14.73 3.51
C GLU A 77 -7.00 -13.58 4.09
N LEU A 78 -6.35 -12.78 3.22
CA LEU A 78 -5.58 -11.60 3.65
C LEU A 78 -6.47 -10.60 4.39
N TYR A 79 -7.66 -10.32 3.89
CA TYR A 79 -8.62 -9.43 4.55
C TYR A 79 -9.15 -10.00 5.86
N THR A 80 -9.41 -11.31 5.93
CA THR A 80 -9.83 -11.98 7.16
C THR A 80 -8.76 -11.87 8.25
N LEU A 81 -7.49 -12.02 7.89
CA LEU A 81 -6.37 -11.84 8.83
C LEU A 81 -6.25 -10.38 9.29
N ILE A 82 -6.48 -9.40 8.41
CA ILE A 82 -6.55 -7.99 8.77
C ILE A 82 -7.72 -7.73 9.72
N GLN A 83 -8.90 -8.27 9.44
CA GLN A 83 -10.09 -8.12 10.29
C GLN A 83 -9.83 -8.72 11.67
N ALA A 84 -9.24 -9.91 11.74
CA ALA A 84 -8.86 -10.54 13.00
C ALA A 84 -7.90 -9.66 13.84
N GLU A 85 -6.93 -9.02 13.19
CA GLU A 85 -6.01 -8.09 13.85
C GLU A 85 -6.72 -6.80 14.34
N LEU A 86 -7.69 -6.28 13.57
CA LEU A 86 -8.54 -5.16 13.99
C LEU A 86 -9.37 -5.51 15.23
N ARG A 87 -9.96 -6.72 15.27
CA ARG A 87 -10.69 -7.23 16.45
C ARG A 87 -9.76 -7.33 17.66
N ARG A 88 -8.61 -8.00 17.47
CA ARG A 88 -7.63 -8.27 18.53
C ARG A 88 -7.08 -6.99 19.15
N SER A 89 -6.92 -5.94 18.35
CA SER A 89 -6.45 -4.64 18.81
C SER A 89 -7.53 -3.76 19.44
N GLY A 90 -8.81 -4.14 19.32
CA GLY A 90 -9.96 -3.37 19.81
C GLY A 90 -10.31 -2.15 18.95
N PHE A 91 -9.79 -2.07 17.72
CA PHE A 91 -10.03 -0.92 16.82
C PHE A 91 -11.18 -1.12 15.85
N GLU A 92 -11.68 -2.35 15.64
CA GLU A 92 -12.73 -2.66 14.67
C GLU A 92 -13.95 -1.72 14.79
N GLU A 93 -14.47 -1.54 16.01
CA GLU A 93 -15.64 -0.67 16.27
C GLU A 93 -15.33 0.84 16.22
N LEU A 94 -14.06 1.23 16.20
CA LEU A 94 -13.62 2.63 16.21
C LEU A 94 -13.41 3.19 14.79
N LEU A 95 -13.55 2.36 13.75
CA LEU A 95 -13.27 2.74 12.35
C LEU A 95 -14.44 3.47 11.68
N SER A 96 -14.85 4.62 12.22
CA SER A 96 -15.96 5.42 11.68
C SER A 96 -15.73 5.94 10.25
N SER A 97 -14.48 6.02 9.81
CA SER A 97 -14.09 6.62 8.52
C SER A 97 -13.77 5.57 7.43
N GLY A 98 -13.97 4.28 7.72
CA GLY A 98 -13.68 3.19 6.80
C GLY A 98 -12.19 2.87 6.67
N ILE A 99 -11.84 2.15 5.60
CA ILE A 99 -10.50 1.58 5.35
C ILE A 99 -9.89 2.18 4.09
N VAL A 100 -8.58 2.44 4.14
CA VAL A 100 -7.80 2.92 3.00
C VAL A 100 -6.79 1.87 2.60
N LEU A 101 -6.95 1.31 1.40
CA LEU A 101 -5.98 0.39 0.81
C LEU A 101 -4.89 1.18 0.09
N THR A 102 -3.64 0.76 0.18
CA THR A 102 -2.55 1.36 -0.59
C THR A 102 -1.44 0.32 -0.85
N GLY A 103 -0.36 0.72 -1.52
CA GLY A 103 0.71 -0.19 -1.93
C GLY A 103 0.40 -0.93 -3.24
N GLY A 104 1.34 -1.73 -3.72
CA GLY A 104 1.27 -2.26 -5.10
C GLY A 104 0.09 -3.18 -5.39
N SER A 105 -0.20 -4.12 -4.49
CA SER A 105 -1.30 -5.07 -4.69
C SER A 105 -2.68 -4.43 -4.62
N SER A 106 -2.82 -3.29 -3.94
CA SER A 106 -4.10 -2.57 -3.83
C SER A 106 -4.65 -2.06 -5.17
N VAL A 107 -3.81 -2.01 -6.21
CA VAL A 107 -4.19 -1.54 -7.55
C VAL A 107 -4.99 -2.58 -8.33
N MET A 108 -4.96 -3.85 -7.91
CA MET A 108 -5.69 -4.93 -8.58
C MET A 108 -7.20 -4.65 -8.59
N ALA A 109 -7.86 -4.93 -9.71
CA ALA A 109 -9.30 -4.75 -9.84
C ALA A 109 -10.06 -5.61 -8.82
N GLY A 110 -11.14 -5.11 -8.21
CA GLY A 110 -11.92 -5.85 -7.22
C GLY A 110 -11.39 -5.78 -5.79
N MET A 111 -10.22 -5.16 -5.54
CA MET A 111 -9.66 -5.07 -4.20
C MET A 111 -10.53 -4.23 -3.24
N VAL A 112 -11.13 -3.16 -3.75
CA VAL A 112 -11.99 -2.29 -2.95
C VAL A 112 -13.31 -3.00 -2.65
N GLU A 113 -13.93 -3.56 -3.69
CA GLU A 113 -15.23 -4.21 -3.65
C GLU A 113 -15.20 -5.43 -2.71
N LEU A 114 -14.22 -6.33 -2.87
CA LEU A 114 -14.03 -7.45 -1.95
C LEU A 114 -13.74 -6.96 -0.52
N GLY A 115 -13.04 -5.83 -0.38
CA GLY A 115 -12.78 -5.22 0.92
C GLY A 115 -14.07 -4.79 1.62
N GLU A 116 -14.99 -4.17 0.89
CA GLU A 116 -16.29 -3.77 1.43
C GLU A 116 -17.14 -5.00 1.83
N GLU A 117 -17.08 -6.08 1.04
CA GLU A 117 -17.75 -7.34 1.35
C GLU A 117 -17.21 -7.97 2.65
N VAL A 118 -15.89 -8.01 2.84
CA VAL A 118 -15.26 -8.67 4.01
C VAL A 118 -15.32 -7.80 5.26
N PHE A 119 -15.03 -6.50 5.14
CA PHE A 119 -14.92 -5.62 6.30
C PHE A 119 -16.27 -5.03 6.74
N HIS A 120 -17.28 -5.04 5.87
CA HIS A 120 -18.57 -4.36 6.10
C HIS A 120 -18.40 -2.87 6.45
N LEU A 121 -17.38 -2.24 5.87
CA LEU A 121 -17.02 -0.84 6.04
C LEU A 121 -16.72 -0.23 4.67
N PRO A 122 -16.89 1.09 4.49
CA PRO A 122 -16.44 1.76 3.27
C PRO A 122 -14.94 1.53 3.06
N VAL A 123 -14.57 1.09 1.86
CA VAL A 123 -13.16 0.89 1.48
C VAL A 123 -12.84 1.81 0.32
N ARG A 124 -11.63 2.37 0.31
CA ARG A 124 -11.16 3.17 -0.83
C ARG A 124 -9.70 2.95 -1.13
N LEU A 125 -9.35 3.17 -2.39
CA LEU A 125 -7.95 3.19 -2.82
C LEU A 125 -7.29 4.53 -2.45
N GLY A 126 -6.24 4.44 -1.65
CA GLY A 126 -5.37 5.55 -1.29
C GLY A 126 -4.24 5.72 -2.29
N VAL A 127 -4.30 6.82 -3.05
CA VAL A 127 -3.23 7.27 -3.94
C VAL A 127 -2.43 8.40 -3.27
N PRO A 128 -1.09 8.41 -3.40
CA PRO A 128 -0.30 9.48 -2.83
C PRO A 128 -0.56 10.79 -3.56
N HIS A 129 -0.68 11.89 -2.81
CA HIS A 129 -0.87 13.23 -3.35
C HIS A 129 0.49 13.91 -3.53
N TYR A 130 0.86 14.19 -4.78
CA TYR A 130 2.09 14.90 -5.13
C TYR A 130 1.78 16.02 -6.12
N VAL A 131 2.33 17.20 -5.84
CA VAL A 131 2.21 18.39 -6.69
C VAL A 131 3.60 18.72 -7.23
N GLY A 132 3.81 18.49 -8.53
CA GLY A 132 5.09 18.74 -9.22
C GLY A 132 5.16 18.04 -10.57
N GLY A 133 6.31 18.12 -11.24
CA GLY A 133 6.48 17.60 -12.61
C GLY A 133 6.30 16.08 -12.79
N LEU A 134 6.25 15.33 -11.68
CA LEU A 134 6.06 13.87 -11.66
C LEU A 134 4.66 13.46 -11.15
N ALA A 135 3.70 14.39 -11.04
CA ALA A 135 2.38 14.12 -10.46
C ALA A 135 1.62 12.96 -11.13
N GLU A 136 1.76 12.80 -12.44
CA GLU A 136 1.12 11.71 -13.17
C GLU A 136 1.72 10.35 -12.79
N VAL A 137 3.05 10.23 -12.82
CA VAL A 137 3.77 9.00 -12.43
C VAL A 137 3.50 8.65 -10.97
N MET A 138 3.49 9.66 -10.10
CA MET A 138 3.28 9.48 -8.66
C MET A 138 1.83 9.12 -8.32
N ARG A 139 0.86 9.23 -9.23
CA ARG A 139 -0.53 8.84 -8.99
C ARG A 139 -0.70 7.32 -9.04
N ASN A 140 0.09 6.61 -8.24
CA ASN A 140 0.06 5.17 -8.11
C ASN A 140 0.34 4.77 -6.64
N PRO A 141 -0.52 3.96 -6.00
CA PRO A 141 -0.35 3.50 -4.62
C PRO A 141 0.99 2.80 -4.34
N ARG A 142 1.68 2.29 -5.38
CA ARG A 142 3.03 1.72 -5.27
C ARG A 142 4.06 2.70 -4.71
N TYR A 143 3.85 4.00 -4.89
CA TYR A 143 4.79 5.03 -4.44
C TYR A 143 4.44 5.62 -3.07
N SER A 144 3.36 5.18 -2.42
CA SER A 144 2.88 5.74 -1.16
C SER A 144 3.93 5.70 -0.05
N THR A 145 4.61 4.57 0.14
CA THR A 145 5.65 4.43 1.18
C THR A 145 6.84 5.35 0.90
N GLY A 146 7.34 5.34 -0.34
CA GLY A 146 8.49 6.17 -0.71
C GLY A 146 8.21 7.66 -0.52
N LEU A 147 7.06 8.15 -1.01
CA LEU A 147 6.65 9.54 -0.81
C LEU A 147 6.42 9.87 0.67
N GLY A 148 5.76 8.98 1.41
CA GLY A 148 5.49 9.17 2.84
C GLY A 148 6.78 9.33 3.66
N LEU A 149 7.81 8.55 3.35
CA LEU A 149 9.12 8.67 4.00
C LEU A 149 9.81 10.00 3.68
N LEU A 150 9.75 10.45 2.42
CA LEU A 150 10.30 11.75 2.02
C LEU A 150 9.61 12.91 2.73
N LEU A 151 8.26 12.90 2.78
CA LEU A 151 7.47 13.90 3.48
C LEU A 151 7.78 13.90 4.99
N ALA A 152 7.87 12.73 5.60
CA ALA A 152 8.22 12.60 7.01
C ALA A 152 9.62 13.16 7.31
N GLY A 153 10.61 12.85 6.48
CA GLY A 153 11.97 13.38 6.61
C GLY A 153 12.03 14.91 6.40
N PHE A 154 11.28 15.44 5.45
CA PHE A 154 11.18 16.88 5.21
C PHE A 154 10.55 17.63 6.39
N ASP A 155 9.46 17.09 6.95
CA ASP A 155 8.82 17.65 8.13
C ASP A 155 9.74 17.62 9.36
N GLN A 156 10.50 16.53 9.53
CA GLN A 156 11.50 16.43 10.59
C GLN A 156 12.59 17.49 10.41
N HIS A 157 13.14 17.63 9.21
CA HIS A 157 14.17 18.63 8.92
C HIS A 157 13.70 20.07 9.18
N LYS A 158 12.46 20.40 8.80
CA LYS A 158 11.84 21.70 9.11
C LYS A 158 11.74 21.96 10.60
N ARG A 159 11.30 20.97 11.38
CA ARG A 159 11.21 21.09 12.85
C ARG A 159 12.59 21.32 13.46
N ASP A 160 13.59 20.54 13.04
CA ASP A 160 14.96 20.68 13.53
C ASP A 160 15.55 22.06 13.18
N HIS A 161 15.27 22.57 11.98
CA HIS A 161 15.71 23.91 11.57
C HIS A 161 15.07 25.02 12.42
N LEU A 162 13.76 24.93 12.69
CA LEU A 162 13.04 25.88 13.55
C LEU A 162 13.59 25.87 14.99
N VAL A 163 13.85 24.69 15.55
CA VAL A 163 14.43 24.54 16.90
C VAL A 163 15.82 25.18 16.96
N ARG A 164 16.67 24.96 15.95
CA ARG A 164 18.01 25.56 15.86
C ARG A 164 17.99 27.09 15.75
N MET A 165 17.05 27.65 14.97
CA MET A 165 16.88 29.11 14.88
C MET A 165 16.46 29.73 16.23
N GLN A 166 15.56 29.08 16.96
CA GLN A 166 15.10 29.56 18.27
C GLN A 166 16.21 29.51 19.34
N THR A 167 17.01 28.44 19.37
CA THR A 167 18.15 28.35 20.30
C THR A 167 19.27 29.33 19.94
N GLY A 168 19.53 29.54 18.64
CA GLY A 168 20.49 30.54 18.17
C GLY A 168 20.09 31.97 18.54
N GLY A 169 18.80 32.31 18.42
CA GLY A 169 18.27 33.62 18.80
C GLY A 169 18.36 33.88 20.31
N LEU A 170 18.04 32.88 21.15
CA LEU A 170 18.17 33.02 22.60
C LEU A 170 19.64 33.17 23.03
N LYS A 171 20.55 32.41 22.40
CA LYS A 171 21.98 32.49 22.69
C LYS A 171 22.57 33.85 22.30
N GLN A 172 22.19 34.39 21.14
CA GLN A 172 22.59 35.74 20.72
C GLN A 172 22.03 36.84 21.63
N LEU A 173 20.82 36.68 22.18
CA LEU A 173 20.26 37.62 23.15
C LEU A 173 21.04 37.61 24.47
N ILE A 174 21.42 36.43 24.97
CA ILE A 174 22.24 36.29 26.18
C ILE A 174 23.64 36.87 25.95
N GLU A 175 24.25 36.64 24.78
CA GLU A 175 25.55 37.24 24.44
C GLU A 175 25.48 38.77 24.38
N LYS A 176 24.42 39.34 23.79
CA LYS A 176 24.20 40.80 23.76
C LYS A 176 23.99 41.41 25.15
N MET A 177 23.23 40.73 26.03
CA MET A 177 23.06 41.16 27.42
C MET A 177 24.39 41.11 28.19
N LYS A 178 25.18 40.05 27.98
CA LYS A 178 26.49 39.90 28.62
C LYS A 178 27.47 40.98 28.17
N SER A 179 27.49 41.32 26.88
CA SER A 179 28.35 42.39 26.35
C SER A 179 27.93 43.78 26.84
N TRP A 180 26.63 44.02 27.04
CA TRP A 180 26.13 45.28 27.59
C TRP A 180 26.52 45.46 29.06
N PHE A 181 26.42 44.39 29.86
CA PHE A 181 26.85 44.41 31.26
C PHE A 181 28.36 44.58 31.43
N SER A 182 29.19 43.96 30.58
CA SER A 182 30.65 44.13 30.63
C SER A 182 31.16 45.46 30.09
N GLY A 183 30.32 46.23 29.39
CA GLY A 183 30.67 47.53 28.81
C GLY A 183 30.23 48.74 29.64
N ASN A 184 29.24 48.57 30.52
CA ASN A 184 28.64 49.65 31.31
C ASN A 184 28.92 49.60 32.82
N PHE A 185 29.66 48.58 33.29
CA PHE A 185 30.09 48.44 34.69
C PHE A 185 31.55 47.99 34.77
#